data_AF-A0A3N9V211-F1
#
_entry.id   AF-A0A3N9V211-F1
#
_cell.length_a   1.000
_cell.length_b   1.000
_cell.length_c   1.000
_cell.angle_alpha   90.00
_cell.angle_beta   90.00
_cell.angle_gamma   90.00
#
_symmetry.space_group_name_H-M   'P 1'
#
loop_
_entity.id
_entity.type
_entity.pdbx_description
1 polymer ?
#
loop_
_entity_poly.entity_id
_entity_poly.type
_entity_poly.pdbx_seq_one_letter_code
_entity_poly.pdbx_strand_id
1 'polypeptide(L)'
;MSKIDRRKFLKSSMAAGMTFAVYGGSTIEQPTGRILGANNRLRIAVAGINGQGAGHINAWLGQENVELAYLIDPDEQVLAQRLAYVKEKTGDRFACKGVADIRTALDDKTLDAVSIAAPNHWHSLMTIWAAQAGKHVYVEKPMSHDVLEGRVVVEAQKKYGVVIQHGTQNRSNARIAGLHELIRAGQFGKLKISYGYCCKPRDTIGFQSPSAPPPHLDWNLWRGP
;
A
#
# COMPACT_ATOMS: atom_id res chain seq x y z
N MET A 1 48.51 20.24 -5.50
CA MET A 1 47.51 19.55 -4.66
C MET A 1 46.88 18.42 -5.47
N SER A 2 47.17 17.17 -5.11
CA SER A 2 46.77 15.97 -5.86
C SER A 2 45.27 15.67 -5.66
N LYS A 3 44.51 15.48 -6.75
CA LYS A 3 43.08 15.13 -6.71
C LYS A 3 42.92 13.69 -6.23
N ILE A 4 42.22 13.49 -5.11
CA ILE A 4 41.85 12.16 -4.62
C ILE A 4 40.82 11.56 -5.59
N ASP A 5 41.16 10.41 -6.15
CA ASP A 5 40.29 9.64 -7.04
C ASP A 5 39.19 8.95 -6.22
N ARG A 6 37.92 9.26 -6.52
CA ARG A 6 36.71 8.70 -5.88
C ARG A 6 36.75 7.17 -5.80
N ARG A 7 37.40 6.51 -6.76
CA ARG A 7 37.49 5.04 -6.83
C ARG A 7 38.47 4.45 -5.80
N LYS A 8 39.50 5.20 -5.36
CA LYS A 8 40.41 4.79 -4.28
C LYS A 8 39.80 5.01 -2.89
N PHE A 9 38.98 6.05 -2.73
CA PHE A 9 38.28 6.31 -1.47
C PHE A 9 37.31 5.18 -1.13
N LEU A 10 36.47 4.76 -2.09
CA LEU A 10 35.50 3.67 -1.88
C LEU A 10 36.16 2.32 -1.59
N LYS A 11 37.32 2.03 -2.18
CA LYS A 11 38.10 0.82 -1.86
C LYS A 11 38.71 0.85 -0.46
N SER A 12 39.04 2.03 0.05
CA SER A 12 39.63 2.17 1.39
C SER A 12 38.58 2.02 2.49
N SER A 13 37.33 2.42 2.24
CA SER A 13 36.23 2.30 3.23
C SER A 13 35.75 0.86 3.46
N MET A 14 35.95 -0.06 2.51
CA MET A 14 35.57 -1.47 2.68
C MET A 14 36.58 -2.29 3.51
N ALA A 15 37.81 -1.81 3.67
CA ALA A 15 38.85 -2.52 4.42
C ALA A 15 38.80 -2.25 5.94
N ALA A 16 38.11 -1.19 6.39
CA ALA A 16 38.00 -0.84 7.80
C ALA A 16 36.83 -1.50 8.55
N GLY A 17 35.94 -2.22 7.85
CA GLY A 17 34.73 -2.82 8.42
C GLY A 17 34.81 -4.32 8.72
N MET A 18 35.92 -5.00 8.42
CA MET A 18 36.04 -6.47 8.51
C MET A 18 36.89 -6.98 9.70
N THR A 19 37.07 -6.20 10.76
CA THR A 19 37.98 -6.57 11.87
C THR A 19 37.28 -7.02 13.17
N PHE A 20 36.04 -7.51 13.11
CA PHE A 20 35.37 -8.10 14.28
C PHE A 20 34.64 -9.41 13.99
N ALA A 21 35.29 -10.32 13.26
CA ALA A 21 34.74 -11.65 13.03
C ALA A 21 35.79 -12.76 13.09
N VAL A 22 36.48 -12.91 14.22
CA VAL A 22 37.04 -14.20 14.65
C VAL A 22 37.14 -14.20 16.18
N TYR A 23 36.24 -14.91 16.87
CA TYR A 23 36.56 -15.84 17.97
C TYR A 23 35.27 -16.46 18.53
N GLY A 24 35.25 -17.80 18.62
CA GLY A 24 34.46 -18.53 19.62
C GLY A 24 33.14 -19.12 19.13
N GLY A 25 33.17 -20.41 18.81
CA GLY A 25 31.96 -21.21 18.65
C GLY A 25 31.17 -21.32 19.96
N SER A 26 29.88 -21.05 19.85
CA SER A 26 28.81 -21.66 20.64
C SER A 26 27.54 -21.49 19.82
N THR A 27 26.79 -22.58 19.66
CA THR A 27 25.44 -22.57 19.10
C THR A 27 24.52 -21.84 20.07
N ILE A 28 24.53 -20.51 20.02
CA ILE A 28 23.49 -19.69 20.62
C ILE A 28 22.34 -19.72 19.63
N GLU A 29 21.31 -20.51 19.95
CA GLU A 29 19.97 -20.28 19.40
C GLU A 29 19.60 -18.83 19.72
N GLN A 30 19.78 -17.96 18.73
CA GLN A 30 19.35 -16.57 18.82
C GLN A 30 17.83 -16.60 18.98
N PRO A 31 17.26 -16.03 20.05
CA PRO A 31 15.82 -15.94 20.17
C PRO A 31 15.34 -15.10 18.99
N THR A 32 14.56 -15.70 18.09
CA THR A 32 13.83 -15.01 17.02
C THR A 32 12.73 -14.19 17.65
N GLY A 33 13.13 -13.09 18.28
CA GLY A 33 12.28 -12.23 19.08
C GLY A 33 12.86 -10.83 19.09
N ARG A 34 13.27 -10.33 17.92
CA ARG A 34 13.57 -8.91 17.78
C ARG A 34 12.24 -8.17 17.88
N ILE A 35 11.90 -7.72 19.08
CA ILE A 35 10.84 -6.73 19.28
C ILE A 35 11.18 -5.56 18.35
N LEU A 36 10.39 -5.41 17.29
CA LEU A 36 10.54 -4.33 16.33
C LEU A 36 10.24 -3.03 17.09
N GLY A 37 11.29 -2.28 17.43
CA GLY A 37 11.16 -0.97 18.04
C GLY A 37 10.34 -0.03 17.15
N ALA A 38 9.78 1.02 17.75
CA ALA A 38 8.90 2.00 17.10
C ALA A 38 9.44 2.55 15.76
N ASN A 39 10.77 2.60 15.58
CA ASN A 39 11.42 3.08 14.36
C ASN A 39 11.30 2.15 13.13
N ASN A 40 10.79 0.92 13.29
CA ASN A 40 10.64 -0.04 12.19
C ASN A 40 9.16 -0.37 11.87
N ARG A 41 8.21 0.41 12.41
CA ARG A 41 6.78 0.19 12.24
C ARG A 41 6.24 1.07 11.11
N LEU A 42 5.68 0.44 10.08
CA LEU A 42 5.01 1.13 8.98
C LEU A 42 3.62 1.58 9.41
N ARG A 43 3.38 2.88 9.48
CA ARG A 43 2.08 3.48 9.78
C ARG A 43 1.30 3.67 8.48
N ILE A 44 0.18 2.96 8.35
CA ILE A 44 -0.63 2.94 7.14
C ILE A 44 -2.06 3.44 7.39
N ALA A 45 -2.60 4.14 6.39
CA ALA A 45 -4.00 4.52 6.33
C ALA A 45 -4.72 3.65 5.27
N VAL A 46 -5.99 3.33 5.48
CA VAL A 46 -6.83 2.68 4.46
C VAL A 46 -7.98 3.61 4.09
N ALA A 47 -8.13 3.92 2.80
CA ALA A 47 -9.19 4.78 2.26
C ALA A 47 -10.18 3.98 1.41
N GLY A 48 -11.48 4.11 1.73
CA GLY A 48 -12.51 3.17 1.30
C GLY A 48 -12.37 1.87 2.08
N ILE A 49 -13.21 1.65 3.08
CA ILE A 49 -12.98 0.61 4.12
C ILE A 49 -14.09 -0.45 4.20
N ASN A 50 -15.04 -0.39 3.26
CA ASN A 50 -15.97 -1.49 3.03
C ASN A 50 -15.43 -2.48 1.99
N GLY A 51 -16.15 -3.56 1.68
CA GLY A 51 -15.82 -4.48 0.58
C GLY A 51 -14.33 -4.85 0.48
N GLN A 52 -13.67 -4.41 -0.60
CA GLN A 52 -12.24 -4.64 -0.83
C GLN A 52 -11.32 -3.99 0.22
N GLY A 53 -11.69 -2.80 0.72
CA GLY A 53 -11.00 -2.13 1.81
C GLY A 53 -10.99 -2.92 3.12
N ALA A 54 -12.06 -3.66 3.41
CA ALA A 54 -12.07 -4.60 4.54
C ALA A 54 -11.02 -5.71 4.36
N GLY A 55 -10.81 -6.16 3.11
CA GLY A 55 -9.71 -7.07 2.76
C GLY A 55 -8.33 -6.45 2.99
N HIS A 56 -8.15 -5.16 2.64
CA HIS A 56 -6.91 -4.43 2.92
C HIS A 56 -6.65 -4.34 4.43
N ILE A 57 -7.66 -3.95 5.23
CA ILE A 57 -7.55 -3.88 6.69
C ILE A 57 -7.06 -5.21 7.26
N ASN A 58 -7.69 -6.33 6.87
CA ASN A 58 -7.27 -7.65 7.35
C ASN A 58 -5.85 -8.03 6.93
N ALA A 59 -5.47 -7.74 5.68
CA ALA A 59 -4.14 -8.02 5.17
C ALA A 59 -3.07 -7.23 5.94
N TRP A 60 -3.33 -5.95 6.25
CA TRP A 60 -2.42 -5.08 7.00
C TRP A 60 -2.35 -5.45 8.48
N LEU A 61 -3.48 -5.78 9.11
CA LEU A 61 -3.52 -6.28 10.49
C LEU A 61 -2.76 -7.60 10.67
N GLY A 62 -2.63 -8.39 9.61
CA GLY A 62 -1.84 -9.62 9.58
C GLY A 62 -0.32 -9.41 9.44
N GLN A 63 0.16 -8.18 9.25
CA GLN A 63 1.60 -7.89 9.16
C GLN A 63 2.16 -7.52 10.54
N GLU A 64 3.30 -8.10 10.91
CA GLU A 64 3.90 -7.91 12.23
C GLU A 64 4.40 -6.47 12.47
N ASN A 65 4.85 -5.81 11.41
CA ASN A 65 5.51 -4.50 11.46
C ASN A 65 4.62 -3.35 10.99
N VAL A 66 3.29 -3.54 10.93
CA VAL A 66 2.35 -2.52 10.47
C VAL A 66 1.49 -2.01 11.61
N GLU A 67 1.24 -0.71 11.63
CA GLU A 67 0.19 -0.09 12.42
C GLU A 67 -0.83 0.56 11.49
N LEU A 68 -2.09 0.22 11.72
CA LEU A 68 -3.21 0.87 11.04
C LEU A 68 -3.52 2.17 11.79
N ALA A 69 -3.03 3.28 11.25
CA ALA A 69 -3.11 4.60 11.89
C ALA A 69 -4.45 5.30 11.58
N TYR A 70 -4.97 5.12 10.36
CA TYR A 70 -6.21 5.76 9.91
C TYR A 70 -7.11 4.82 9.11
N LEU A 71 -8.41 4.95 9.34
CA LEU A 71 -9.47 4.51 8.45
C LEU A 71 -10.15 5.73 7.85
N ILE A 72 -10.35 5.73 6.53
CA ILE A 72 -10.88 6.89 5.80
C ILE A 72 -12.11 6.45 4.99
N ASP A 73 -13.28 7.01 5.29
CA ASP A 73 -14.52 6.74 4.55
C ASP A 73 -15.55 7.86 4.83
N PRO A 74 -16.25 8.39 3.82
CA PRO A 74 -17.23 9.46 4.02
C PRO A 74 -18.51 9.01 4.75
N ASP A 75 -18.72 7.70 4.93
CA ASP A 75 -19.85 7.16 5.66
C ASP A 75 -19.50 6.95 7.15
N GLU A 76 -20.15 7.70 8.04
CA GLU A 76 -19.89 7.63 9.49
C GLU A 76 -20.22 6.26 10.09
N GLN A 77 -21.22 5.54 9.55
CA GLN A 77 -21.61 4.23 10.06
C GLN A 77 -20.57 3.18 9.68
N VAL A 78 -20.06 3.25 8.45
CA VAL A 78 -18.97 2.39 7.98
C VAL A 78 -17.70 2.64 8.79
N LEU A 79 -17.35 3.90 9.06
CA LEU A 79 -16.24 4.27 9.94
C LEU A 79 -16.40 3.69 11.33
N ALA A 80 -17.54 3.95 11.99
CA ALA A 80 -17.79 3.46 13.35
C ALA A 80 -17.68 1.93 13.43
N GLN A 81 -18.29 1.22 12.49
CA GLN A 81 -18.25 -0.24 12.43
C GLN A 81 -16.81 -0.77 12.26
N ARG A 82 -16.03 -0.17 11.36
CA ARG A 82 -14.66 -0.65 11.06
C ARG A 82 -13.66 -0.27 12.14
N LEU A 83 -13.82 0.88 12.80
CA LEU A 83 -13.01 1.22 13.96
C LEU A 83 -13.26 0.25 15.12
N ALA A 84 -14.52 -0.09 15.38
CA ALA A 84 -14.87 -1.09 16.40
C ALA A 84 -14.22 -2.45 16.07
N TYR A 85 -14.29 -2.89 14.81
CA TYR A 85 -13.62 -4.11 14.35
C TYR A 85 -12.10 -4.08 14.55
N VAL A 86 -11.44 -3.00 14.15
CA VAL A 86 -9.99 -2.84 14.36
C VAL A 86 -9.65 -2.90 15.84
N LYS A 87 -10.40 -2.16 16.69
CA LYS A 87 -10.20 -2.15 18.14
C LYS A 87 -10.38 -3.54 18.75
N GLU A 88 -11.36 -4.32 18.32
CA GLU A 88 -11.53 -5.71 18.76
C GLU A 88 -10.30 -6.56 18.42
N LYS A 89 -9.73 -6.41 17.22
CA LYS A 89 -8.57 -7.20 16.78
C LYS A 89 -7.24 -6.76 17.37
N THR A 90 -7.11 -5.48 17.71
CA THR A 90 -5.81 -4.91 18.12
C THR A 90 -5.76 -4.53 19.59
N GLY A 91 -6.90 -4.45 20.27
CA GLY A 91 -6.98 -3.80 21.58
C GLY A 91 -6.40 -2.38 21.51
N ASP A 92 -5.64 -2.01 22.53
CA ASP A 92 -4.97 -0.71 22.62
C ASP A 92 -3.60 -0.68 21.91
N ARG A 93 -3.28 -1.70 21.11
CA ARG A 93 -2.00 -1.78 20.37
C ARG A 93 -1.83 -0.62 19.40
N PHE A 94 -2.92 -0.14 18.80
CA PHE A 94 -2.93 0.95 17.82
C PHE A 94 -3.99 1.99 18.16
N ALA A 95 -3.63 3.27 18.11
CA ALA A 95 -4.58 4.38 18.22
C ALA A 95 -5.15 4.73 16.84
N CYS A 96 -5.89 3.79 16.23
CA CYS A 96 -6.46 3.97 14.90
C CYS A 96 -7.56 5.05 14.91
N LYS A 97 -7.44 6.06 14.05
CA LYS A 97 -8.39 7.17 13.93
C LYS A 97 -9.31 6.98 12.72
N GLY A 98 -10.57 7.36 12.85
CA GLY A 98 -11.49 7.47 11.72
C GLY A 98 -11.59 8.90 11.23
N VAL A 99 -11.53 9.12 9.92
CA VAL A 99 -11.75 10.43 9.30
C VAL A 99 -12.58 10.28 8.03
N ALA A 100 -13.43 11.26 7.72
CA ALA A 100 -14.21 11.22 6.49
C ALA A 100 -13.35 11.48 5.24
N ASP A 101 -12.33 12.33 5.39
CA ASP A 101 -11.52 12.85 4.29
C ASP A 101 -10.06 12.43 4.44
N ILE A 102 -9.49 11.91 3.34
CA ILE A 102 -8.09 11.50 3.26
C ILE A 102 -7.12 12.64 3.57
N ARG A 103 -7.47 13.89 3.23
CA ARG A 103 -6.60 15.06 3.42
C ARG A 103 -6.19 15.23 4.88
N THR A 104 -7.11 14.96 5.81
CA THR A 104 -6.84 14.97 7.25
C THR A 104 -5.77 13.95 7.66
N ALA A 105 -5.76 12.76 7.05
CA ALA A 105 -4.75 11.75 7.31
C ALA A 105 -3.39 12.11 6.65
N LEU A 106 -3.42 12.75 5.48
CA LEU A 106 -2.21 13.18 4.77
C LEU A 106 -1.42 14.28 5.51
N ASP A 107 -2.10 15.07 6.34
CA ASP A 107 -1.45 16.08 7.20
C ASP A 107 -0.60 15.45 8.32
N ASP A 108 -0.86 14.19 8.70
CA ASP A 108 -0.05 13.47 9.68
C ASP A 108 1.34 13.17 9.11
N LYS A 109 2.37 13.83 9.66
CA LYS A 109 3.77 13.65 9.26
C LYS A 109 4.33 12.28 9.63
N THR A 110 3.70 11.56 10.56
CA THR A 110 4.09 10.21 10.97
C THR A 110 3.45 9.12 10.12
N LEU A 111 2.50 9.45 9.25
CA LEU A 111 1.91 8.48 8.33
C LEU A 111 2.91 8.15 7.21
N ASP A 112 3.16 6.87 6.93
CA ASP A 112 4.12 6.45 5.90
C ASP A 112 3.44 6.18 4.55
N ALA A 113 2.28 5.53 4.58
CA ALA A 113 1.61 5.04 3.38
C ALA A 113 0.08 5.12 3.44
N VAL A 114 -0.56 5.11 2.27
CA VAL A 114 -2.01 4.97 2.11
C VAL A 114 -2.34 3.79 1.21
N SER A 115 -3.30 2.97 1.64
CA SER A 115 -3.91 1.89 0.87
C SER A 115 -5.30 2.34 0.40
N ILE A 116 -5.48 2.52 -0.90
CA ILE A 116 -6.69 3.10 -1.50
C ILE A 116 -7.53 1.97 -2.12
N ALA A 117 -8.74 1.80 -1.59
CA ALA A 117 -9.80 0.91 -2.07
C ALA A 117 -11.15 1.65 -2.17
N ALA A 118 -11.11 2.97 -2.32
CA ALA A 118 -12.26 3.83 -2.60
C ALA A 118 -12.90 3.51 -3.97
N PRO A 119 -14.04 4.13 -4.33
CA PRO A 119 -14.52 4.09 -5.71
C PRO A 119 -13.47 4.59 -6.71
N ASN A 120 -13.50 4.04 -7.93
CA ASN A 120 -12.46 4.25 -8.94
C ASN A 120 -12.28 5.71 -9.39
N HIS A 121 -13.32 6.53 -9.34
CA HIS A 121 -13.23 7.97 -9.64
C HIS A 121 -12.36 8.76 -8.66
N TRP A 122 -12.00 8.17 -7.52
CA TRP A 122 -11.10 8.78 -6.53
C TRP A 122 -9.64 8.35 -6.63
N HIS A 123 -9.35 7.22 -7.29
CA HIS A 123 -8.05 6.57 -7.22
C HIS A 123 -6.89 7.48 -7.65
N SER A 124 -7.00 8.11 -8.82
CA SER A 124 -5.95 8.98 -9.37
C SER A 124 -5.68 10.18 -8.46
N LEU A 125 -6.74 10.90 -8.08
CA LEU A 125 -6.62 12.12 -7.28
C LEU A 125 -6.08 11.85 -5.88
N MET A 126 -6.61 10.84 -5.19
CA MET A 126 -6.11 10.43 -3.87
C MET A 126 -4.64 9.98 -3.93
N THR A 127 -4.25 9.28 -4.99
CA THR A 127 -2.86 8.86 -5.20
C THR A 127 -1.94 10.07 -5.40
N ILE A 128 -2.37 11.06 -6.19
CA ILE A 128 -1.60 12.29 -6.43
C ILE A 128 -1.46 13.09 -5.13
N TRP A 129 -2.54 13.27 -4.36
CA TRP A 129 -2.48 13.95 -3.07
C TRP A 129 -1.56 13.24 -2.07
N ALA A 130 -1.63 11.92 -2.01
CA ALA A 130 -0.74 11.13 -1.16
C ALA A 130 0.73 11.30 -1.58
N ALA A 131 1.02 11.25 -2.88
CA ALA A 131 2.37 11.49 -3.39
C ALA A 131 2.86 12.93 -3.07
N GLN A 132 2.00 13.94 -3.24
CA GLN A 132 2.30 15.33 -2.87
C GLN A 132 2.61 15.48 -1.37
N ALA A 133 1.93 14.72 -0.52
CA ALA A 133 2.16 14.67 0.92
C ALA A 133 3.37 13.79 1.32
N GLY A 134 4.11 13.24 0.35
CA GLY A 134 5.28 12.39 0.57
C GLY A 134 4.95 10.99 1.06
N LYS A 135 3.72 10.51 0.83
CA LYS A 135 3.25 9.19 1.30
C LYS A 135 3.39 8.14 0.21
N HIS A 136 3.77 6.93 0.59
CA HIS A 136 3.71 5.78 -0.33
C HIS A 136 2.26 5.36 -0.56
N VAL A 137 1.99 4.74 -1.71
CA VAL A 137 0.61 4.42 -2.11
C VAL A 137 0.52 2.99 -2.60
N TYR A 138 -0.43 2.24 -2.05
CA TYR A 138 -1.04 1.09 -2.71
C TYR A 138 -2.44 1.51 -3.15
N VAL A 139 -2.83 1.24 -4.40
CA VAL A 139 -4.13 1.68 -4.93
C VAL A 139 -4.77 0.59 -5.77
N GLU A 140 -6.04 0.29 -5.50
CA GLU A 140 -6.79 -0.75 -6.19
C GLU A 140 -6.92 -0.52 -7.69
N LYS A 141 -7.22 -1.62 -8.39
CA LYS A 141 -7.57 -1.58 -9.81
C LYS A 141 -9.06 -1.24 -9.99
N PRO A 142 -9.42 -0.45 -11.02
CA PRO A 142 -8.52 0.19 -11.99
C PRO A 142 -7.82 1.43 -11.39
N MET A 143 -6.55 1.67 -11.73
CA MET A 143 -5.78 2.82 -11.25
C MET A 143 -6.46 4.18 -11.50
N SER A 144 -7.13 4.33 -12.63
CA SER A 144 -7.65 5.61 -13.11
C SER A 144 -8.92 5.41 -13.94
N HIS A 145 -9.69 6.48 -14.10
CA HIS A 145 -10.85 6.47 -14.99
C HIS A 145 -10.42 6.51 -16.46
N ASP A 146 -9.37 7.28 -16.76
CA ASP A 146 -8.78 7.39 -18.09
C ASP A 146 -7.25 7.23 -18.09
N VAL A 147 -6.67 7.23 -19.29
CA VAL A 147 -5.21 7.05 -19.48
C VAL A 147 -4.41 8.29 -19.06
N LEU A 148 -4.98 9.49 -19.21
CA LEU A 148 -4.30 10.75 -18.88
C LEU A 148 -4.09 10.87 -17.38
N GLU A 149 -5.12 10.61 -16.57
CA GLU A 149 -5.03 10.57 -15.11
C GLU A 149 -3.90 9.63 -14.64
N GLY A 150 -3.83 8.42 -15.22
CA GLY A 150 -2.78 7.46 -14.91
C GLY A 150 -1.37 7.98 -15.26
N ARG A 151 -1.23 8.73 -16.36
CA ARG A 151 0.04 9.40 -16.71
C ARG A 151 0.40 10.48 -15.70
N VAL A 152 -0.57 11.25 -15.22
CA VAL A 152 -0.34 12.26 -14.17
C VAL A 152 0.16 11.60 -12.89
N VAL A 153 -0.38 10.44 -12.51
CA VAL A 153 0.11 9.67 -11.36
C VAL A 153 1.56 9.23 -11.54
N VAL A 154 1.94 8.79 -12.74
CA VAL A 154 3.34 8.44 -13.06
C VAL A 154 4.26 9.67 -12.92
N GLU A 155 3.84 10.84 -13.38
CA GLU A 155 4.62 12.07 -13.20
C GLU A 155 4.70 12.50 -11.74
N ALA A 156 3.61 12.34 -10.96
CA ALA A 156 3.63 12.57 -9.52
C ALA A 156 4.61 11.63 -8.81
N GLN A 157 4.60 10.33 -9.14
CA GLN A 157 5.54 9.34 -8.63
C GLN A 157 7.00 9.79 -8.84
N LYS A 158 7.35 10.18 -10.08
CA LYS A 158 8.69 10.66 -10.42
C LYS A 158 9.07 11.94 -9.69
N LYS A 159 8.11 12.89 -9.59
CA LYS A 159 8.34 14.20 -8.97
C LYS A 159 8.56 14.11 -7.46
N TYR A 160 7.78 13.29 -6.77
CA TYR A 160 7.79 13.21 -5.31
C TYR A 160 8.64 12.05 -4.77
N GLY A 161 9.09 11.14 -5.63
CA GLY A 161 10.01 10.06 -5.25
C GLY A 161 9.40 8.99 -4.34
N VAL A 162 8.08 8.91 -4.27
CA VAL A 162 7.36 7.90 -3.48
C VAL A 162 7.18 6.60 -4.25
N VAL A 163 6.96 5.50 -3.53
CA VAL A 163 6.50 4.24 -4.11
C VAL A 163 5.00 4.32 -4.37
N ILE A 164 4.58 3.96 -5.59
CA ILE A 164 3.17 3.81 -5.96
C ILE A 164 2.99 2.41 -6.57
N GLN A 165 2.17 1.59 -5.93
CA GLN A 165 1.85 0.23 -6.35
C GLN A 165 0.37 0.14 -6.75
N HIS A 166 0.13 -0.13 -8.03
CA HIS A 166 -1.21 -0.46 -8.52
C HIS A 166 -1.57 -1.92 -8.17
N GLY A 167 -2.79 -2.12 -7.67
CA GLY A 167 -3.34 -3.34 -7.12
C GLY A 167 -3.65 -4.43 -8.15
N THR A 168 -2.75 -4.66 -9.10
CA THR A 168 -2.76 -5.83 -9.97
C THR A 168 -2.13 -7.04 -9.25
N GLN A 169 -2.78 -7.48 -8.17
CA GLN A 169 -2.21 -8.41 -7.17
C GLN A 169 -1.74 -9.75 -7.74
N ASN A 170 -2.29 -10.20 -8.87
CA ASN A 170 -1.79 -11.41 -9.54
C ASN A 170 -0.32 -11.28 -9.95
N ARG A 171 0.18 -10.07 -10.24
CA ARG A 171 1.60 -9.85 -10.60
C ARG A 171 2.57 -10.09 -9.44
N SER A 172 2.07 -10.10 -8.20
CA SER A 172 2.83 -10.38 -6.98
C SER A 172 2.40 -11.69 -6.30
N ASN A 173 1.60 -12.53 -6.96
CA ASN A 173 1.19 -13.80 -6.41
C ASN A 173 2.35 -14.80 -6.46
N ALA A 174 2.81 -15.25 -5.28
CA ALA A 174 3.93 -16.17 -5.13
C ALA A 174 3.79 -17.46 -5.96
N ARG A 175 2.57 -17.93 -6.24
CA ARG A 175 2.33 -19.13 -7.06
C ARG A 175 2.72 -18.96 -8.54
N ILE A 176 2.77 -17.73 -9.02
CA ILE A 176 3.15 -17.40 -10.40
C ILE A 176 4.36 -16.45 -10.46
N ALA A 177 4.94 -16.12 -9.31
CA ALA A 177 6.23 -15.45 -9.24
C ALA A 177 7.29 -16.32 -9.91
N GLY A 178 8.22 -15.70 -10.63
CA GLY A 178 9.24 -16.40 -11.42
C GLY A 178 8.77 -16.91 -12.78
N LEU A 179 7.46 -17.06 -13.04
CA LEU A 179 6.96 -17.52 -14.35
C LEU A 179 7.45 -16.63 -15.51
N HIS A 180 7.49 -15.32 -15.29
CA HIS A 180 8.01 -14.36 -16.27
C HIS A 180 9.50 -14.58 -16.57
N GLU A 181 10.29 -14.94 -15.57
CA GLU A 181 11.73 -15.23 -15.73
C GLU A 181 11.93 -16.54 -16.49
N LEU A 182 11.15 -17.58 -16.19
CA LEU A 182 11.18 -18.86 -16.91
C LEU A 182 10.80 -18.69 -18.39
N ILE A 183 9.80 -17.85 -18.68
CA ILE A 183 9.42 -17.48 -20.05
C ILE A 183 10.59 -16.77 -20.75
N ARG A 184 11.22 -15.78 -20.09
CA ARG A 184 12.38 -15.07 -20.64
C ARG A 184 13.60 -15.95 -20.86
N ALA A 185 13.80 -16.94 -19.99
CA ALA A 185 14.86 -17.94 -20.11
C ALA A 185 14.61 -18.96 -21.23
N GLY A 186 13.46 -18.87 -21.93
CA GLY A 186 13.14 -19.73 -23.06
C GLY A 186 12.66 -21.13 -22.66
N GLN A 187 12.36 -21.39 -21.39
CA GLN A 187 11.98 -22.73 -20.92
C GLN A 187 10.73 -23.30 -21.59
N PHE A 188 9.85 -22.45 -22.10
CA PHE A 188 8.60 -22.85 -22.76
C PHE A 188 8.65 -22.76 -24.29
N GLY A 189 9.82 -22.48 -24.87
CA GLY A 189 9.96 -22.25 -26.31
C GLY A 189 9.19 -21.04 -26.82
N LYS A 190 8.81 -21.04 -28.10
CA LYS A 190 8.08 -19.93 -28.74
C LYS A 190 6.59 -19.98 -28.43
N LEU A 191 6.15 -19.19 -27.46
CA LEU A 191 4.73 -18.96 -27.15
C LEU A 191 4.04 -18.19 -28.29
N LYS A 192 2.93 -18.73 -28.82
CA LYS A 192 2.20 -18.12 -29.95
C LYS A 192 0.83 -17.54 -29.58
N ILE A 193 0.22 -18.03 -28.50
CA ILE A 193 -1.15 -17.70 -28.10
C ILE A 193 -1.17 -17.47 -26.58
N SER A 194 -1.86 -16.43 -26.16
CA SER A 194 -2.20 -16.17 -24.75
C SER A 194 -3.71 -16.06 -24.62
N TYR A 195 -4.31 -16.88 -23.76
CA TYR A 195 -5.74 -16.87 -23.50
C TYR A 195 -6.02 -16.31 -22.10
N GLY A 196 -6.88 -15.30 -22.02
CA GLY A 196 -7.35 -14.71 -20.77
C GLY A 196 -8.86 -14.86 -20.68
N TYR A 197 -9.35 -15.54 -19.63
CA TYR A 197 -10.78 -15.73 -19.40
C TYR A 197 -11.14 -15.37 -17.96
N CYS A 198 -12.15 -14.52 -17.80
CA CYS A 198 -12.68 -14.15 -16.50
C CYS A 198 -14.21 -14.23 -16.55
N CYS A 199 -14.76 -15.36 -16.12
CA CYS A 199 -16.19 -15.50 -15.84
C CYS A 199 -16.37 -15.68 -14.34
N LYS A 200 -17.09 -14.74 -13.72
CA LYS A 200 -17.42 -14.77 -12.30
C LYS A 200 -18.91 -14.51 -12.19
N PRO A 201 -19.73 -15.50 -11.79
CA PRO A 201 -21.13 -15.24 -11.53
C PRO A 201 -21.22 -14.18 -10.42
N ARG A 202 -21.99 -13.13 -10.68
CA ARG A 202 -22.27 -12.06 -9.72
C ARG A 202 -23.72 -11.64 -9.88
N ASP A 203 -24.37 -11.40 -8.75
CA ASP A 203 -25.69 -10.81 -8.73
C ASP A 203 -25.64 -9.37 -9.27
N THR A 204 -26.77 -8.90 -9.78
CA THR A 204 -26.94 -7.50 -10.17
C THR A 204 -26.86 -6.61 -8.92
N ILE A 205 -26.24 -5.43 -9.06
CA ILE A 205 -26.29 -4.39 -8.03
C ILE A 205 -27.69 -3.77 -7.88
N GLY A 206 -28.61 -4.11 -8.78
CA GLY A 206 -29.98 -3.60 -8.81
C GLY A 206 -30.08 -2.19 -9.38
N PHE A 207 -31.31 -1.67 -9.38
CA PHE A 207 -31.61 -0.27 -9.71
C PHE A 207 -32.41 0.33 -8.55
N GLN A 208 -32.11 1.57 -8.22
CA GLN A 208 -32.83 2.35 -7.21
C GLN A 208 -33.31 3.64 -7.86
N SER A 209 -34.51 4.10 -7.48
CA SER A 209 -34.97 5.42 -7.87
C SER A 209 -34.08 6.49 -7.22
N PRO A 210 -33.82 7.63 -7.89
CA PRO A 210 -33.09 8.74 -7.27
C PRO A 210 -33.74 9.16 -5.95
N SER A 211 -32.92 9.32 -4.92
CA SER A 211 -33.34 9.73 -3.58
C SER A 211 -32.38 10.75 -2.99
N ALA A 212 -32.76 11.35 -1.86
CA ALA A 212 -31.82 12.13 -1.08
C ALA A 212 -30.68 11.23 -0.57
N PRO A 213 -29.44 11.73 -0.52
CA PRO A 213 -28.33 10.99 0.07
C PRO A 213 -28.64 10.62 1.53
N PRO A 214 -28.17 9.45 2.01
CA PRO A 214 -28.29 9.10 3.41
C PRO A 214 -27.67 10.16 4.33
N PRO A 215 -28.27 10.48 5.49
CA PRO A 215 -27.80 11.56 6.36
C PRO A 215 -26.43 11.29 6.98
N HIS A 216 -26.04 10.01 7.07
CA HIS A 216 -24.80 9.53 7.65
C HIS A 216 -23.62 9.51 6.64
N LEU A 217 -23.90 9.86 5.38
CA LEU A 217 -22.93 9.87 4.29
C LEU A 217 -22.60 11.32 3.93
N ASP A 218 -21.32 11.71 4.00
CA ASP A 218 -20.88 12.93 3.34
C ASP A 218 -20.99 12.74 1.82
N TRP A 219 -22.11 13.21 1.28
CA TRP A 219 -22.41 13.05 -0.12
C TRP A 219 -21.37 13.74 -1.00
N ASN A 220 -20.89 14.93 -0.64
CA ASN A 220 -19.95 15.67 -1.48
C ASN A 220 -18.62 14.92 -1.62
N LEU A 221 -18.13 14.31 -0.54
CA LEU A 221 -16.97 13.43 -0.61
C LEU A 221 -17.27 12.12 -1.36
N TRP A 222 -18.47 11.56 -1.22
CA TRP A 222 -18.82 10.30 -1.89
C TRP A 222 -18.80 10.40 -3.43
N ARG A 223 -19.52 11.37 -3.99
CA ARG A 223 -19.62 11.56 -5.47
C ARG A 223 -18.29 11.93 -6.10
N GLY A 224 -17.38 12.52 -5.33
CA GLY A 224 -16.04 12.85 -5.79
C GLY A 224 -15.92 14.04 -6.72
N PRO A 225 -14.73 14.25 -7.30
CA PRO A 225 -14.43 15.40 -8.16
C PRO A 225 -15.29 15.44 -9.43
#